data_AF-A0A383A3Z4-F1
#
_entry.id   AF-A0A383A3Z4-F1
#
_cell.length_a   1.000
_cell.length_b   1.000
_cell.length_c   1.000
_cell.angle_alpha   90.00
_cell.angle_beta   90.00
_cell.angle_gamma   90.00
#
_symmetry.space_group_name_H-M   'P 1'
#
loop_
_entity.id
_entity.type
_entity.pdbx_description
1 polymer ?
#
loop_
_entity_poly.entity_id
_entity_poly.type
_entity_poly.pdbx_seq_one_letter_code
_entity_poly.pdbx_strand_id
1 'polypeptide(L)' 'MIVGIDASRNRSGGAIAHIVGILSSFQPERYGIQQVHLWSYQLLLDQVPDHQWLVKHSTT' A
#
# COMPACT_ATOMS: atom_id res chain seq x y z
N MET A 1 7.34 -11.83 8.53
CA MET A 1 5.86 -11.71 8.49
C MET A 1 5.43 -11.12 7.16
N ILE A 2 4.30 -11.56 6.60
CA ILE A 2 3.71 -10.98 5.37
C ILE A 2 2.37 -10.34 5.75
N VAL A 3 2.12 -9.12 5.28
CA VAL A 3 0.91 -8.35 5.59
C VAL A 3 0.11 -8.09 4.32
N GLY A 4 -1.20 -8.28 4.36
CA GLY A 4 -2.12 -7.89 3.29
C GLY A 4 -2.95 -6.67 3.67
N ILE A 5 -3.12 -5.74 2.74
CA ILE A 5 -3.97 -4.55 2.85
C ILE A 5 -4.95 -4.56 1.67
N ASP A 6 -6.23 -4.70 1.95
CA ASP A 6 -7.28 -4.45 0.97
C ASP A 6 -7.70 -2.97 1.03
N ALA A 7 -7.32 -2.22 0.00
CA ALA A 7 -7.68 -0.83 -0.20
C ALA A 7 -8.52 -0.64 -1.48
N SER A 8 -9.20 -1.69 -1.95
CA SER A 8 -10.02 -1.67 -3.18
C SER A 8 -11.15 -0.61 -3.15
N ARG A 9 -11.61 -0.24 -1.94
CA ARG A 9 -12.69 0.73 -1.68
C ARG A 9 -12.22 2.06 -1.09
N ASN A 10 -10.91 2.30 -0.93
CA ASN A 10 -10.36 3.53 -0.34
C ASN A 10 -10.35 4.67 -1.37
N ARG A 11 -11.53 5.23 -1.67
CA ARG A 11 -11.75 6.21 -2.75
C ARG A 11 -11.82 7.66 -2.29
N SER A 12 -12.04 7.93 -1.01
CA SER A 12 -12.08 9.31 -0.51
C SER A 12 -10.68 9.91 -0.51
N GLY A 13 -10.58 11.23 -0.68
CA GLY A 13 -9.29 11.93 -0.64
C GLY A 13 -8.51 11.67 0.65
N GLY A 14 -9.21 11.62 1.79
CA GLY A 14 -8.60 11.27 3.08
C GLY A 14 -8.08 9.83 3.12
N ALA A 15 -8.86 8.85 2.65
CA ALA A 15 -8.41 7.45 2.64
C ALA A 15 -7.18 7.25 1.72
N ILE A 16 -7.16 7.91 0.56
CA ILE A 16 -6.02 7.93 -0.36
C ILE A 16 -4.79 8.53 0.34
N ALA A 17 -4.92 9.73 0.92
CA ALA A 17 -3.83 10.43 1.57
C ALA A 17 -3.21 9.62 2.72
N HIS A 18 -4.03 8.92 3.50
CA HIS A 18 -3.56 8.05 4.57
C HIS A 18 -2.77 6.84 4.05
N ILE A 19 -3.26 6.15 3.02
CA ILE A 19 -2.55 4.99 2.44
C ILE A 19 -1.20 5.42 1.85
N VAL A 20 -1.20 6.50 1.07
CA VAL A 20 0.03 7.05 0.48
C VAL A 20 1.01 7.48 1.57
N GLY A 21 0.55 8.23 2.58
CA GLY A 21 1.39 8.72 3.67
C GLY A 21 2.02 7.62 4.51
N ILE A 22 1.24 6.59 4.87
CA ILE A 22 1.74 5.42 5.61
C ILE A 22 2.80 4.71 4.78
N LEU A 23 2.49 4.32 3.54
CA LEU A 23 3.41 3.52 2.71
C LEU A 23 4.67 4.29 2.31
N SER A 24 4.61 5.62 2.23
CA SER A 24 5.77 6.48 1.96
C SER A 24 6.70 6.65 3.16
N SER A 25 6.21 6.48 4.37
CA SER A 25 6.97 6.71 5.61
C SER A 25 7.33 5.42 6.35
N PHE A 26 6.78 4.28 5.92
CA PHE A 26 6.88 3.02 6.62
C PHE A 26 8.20 2.29 6.35
N GLN A 27 8.79 1.71 7.40
CA GLN A 27 9.99 0.88 7.34
C GLN A 27 9.69 -0.51 7.91
N PRO A 28 9.21 -1.45 7.07
CA PRO A 28 8.73 -2.76 7.53
C PRO A 28 9.80 -3.63 8.20
N GLU A 29 11.06 -3.48 7.79
CA GLU A 29 12.20 -4.24 8.33
C GLU A 29 12.35 -4.04 9.85
N ARG A 30 12.05 -2.83 10.36
CA ARG A 30 12.09 -2.54 11.80
C ARG A 30 11.09 -3.34 12.63
N TYR A 31 10.11 -3.94 11.98
CA TYR A 31 9.01 -4.69 12.60
C TYR A 31 8.97 -6.17 12.17
N GLY A 32 10.02 -6.67 11.50
CA GLY A 32 10.06 -8.05 11.01
C GLY A 32 9.04 -8.35 9.90
N ILE A 33 8.52 -7.32 9.24
CA ILE A 33 7.64 -7.44 8.07
C ILE A 33 8.53 -7.55 6.84
N GLN A 34 8.36 -8.62 6.08
CA GLN A 34 9.15 -8.90 4.89
C GLN A 34 8.47 -8.33 3.65
N GLN A 35 7.14 -8.43 3.58
CA GLN A 35 6.35 -7.97 2.44
C GLN A 35 5.02 -7.39 2.90
N VAL A 36 4.57 -6.38 2.15
CA VAL A 36 3.23 -5.81 2.23
C VAL A 36 2.59 -5.97 0.85
N HIS A 37 1.44 -6.63 0.80
CA HIS A 37 0.64 -6.76 -0.40
C HIS A 37 -0.51 -5.77 -0.35
N LEU A 38 -0.60 -4.87 -1.33
CA LEU A 38 -1.65 -3.87 -1.44
C LEU A 38 -2.55 -4.19 -2.62
N TRP A 39 -3.83 -4.48 -2.35
CA TRP A 39 -4.87 -4.53 -3.38
C TRP A 39 -5.57 -3.18 -3.48
N SER A 40 -5.59 -2.61 -4.68
CA SER A 40 -6.38 -1.42 -4.94
C SER A 40 -6.69 -1.25 -6.43
N TYR A 41 -7.26 -0.11 -6.79
CA TYR A 41 -7.44 0.33 -8.16
C TYR A 41 -6.20 1.05 -8.67
N GLN A 42 -6.00 1.00 -9.98
CA GLN A 42 -4.81 1.52 -10.64
C GLN A 42 -4.44 2.94 -10.20
N LEU A 43 -5.38 3.89 -10.22
CA LEU A 43 -5.09 5.28 -9.84
C LEU A 43 -4.58 5.46 -8.40
N LEU A 44 -4.93 4.60 -7.43
CA LEU A 44 -4.31 4.65 -6.10
C LEU A 44 -2.94 3.97 -6.11
N LEU A 45 -2.80 2.85 -6.83
CA LEU A 45 -1.52 2.13 -6.97
C LEU A 45 -0.44 2.98 -7.65
N ASP A 46 -0.84 3.88 -8.54
CA ASP A 46 0.05 4.84 -9.21
C ASP A 46 0.52 5.96 -8.27
N GLN A 47 -0.20 6.20 -7.17
CA GLN A 47 0.13 7.25 -6.18
C GLN A 47 0.99 6.74 -5.02
N VAL A 48 1.01 5.43 -4.76
CA VAL A 48 1.90 4.84 -3.74
C VAL A 48 3.31 4.63 -4.29
N PRO A 49 4.35 4.82 -3.47
CA PRO A 49 5.74 4.65 -3.89
C PRO A 49 6.04 3.21 -4.27
N ASP A 50 7.12 3.01 -5.03
CA ASP A 50 7.68 1.69 -5.27
C ASP A 50 8.73 1.36 -4.19
N HIS A 51 8.57 0.21 -3.57
CA HIS A 51 9.51 -0.34 -2.61
C HIS A 51 9.70 -1.84 -2.86
N GLN A 52 10.90 -2.36 -2.61
CA GLN A 52 11.19 -3.79 -2.81
C GLN A 52 10.29 -4.71 -1.95
N TRP A 53 9.80 -4.21 -0.83
CA TRP A 53 8.91 -4.94 0.08
C TRP A 53 7.41 -4.75 -0.24
N LEU A 54 7.05 -3.83 -1.15
CA LEU A 54 5.65 -3.50 -1.45
C LEU A 54 5.22 -4.15 -2.78
N VAL A 55 4.27 -5.07 -2.71
CA VAL A 55 3.68 -5.73 -3.88
C VAL A 55 2.31 -5.13 -4.16
N LYS A 56 2.12 -4.59 -5.36
CA LYS A 56 0.87 -3.93 -5.79
C LYS A 56 0.02 -4.89 -6.62
N HIS A 57 -1.26 -5.01 -6.29
CA HIS A 57 -2.23 -5.85 -6.99
C HIS A 57 -3.38 -4.98 -7.47
N SER A 58 -3.55 -4.83 -8.79
CA SER A 58 -4.74 -4.15 -9.33
C SER A 58 -5.92 -5.10 -9.37
N THR A 59 -7.07 -4.66 -8.87
CA THR A 59 -8.33 -5.42 -8.92
C THR A 59 -9.25 -5.00 -10.08
N THR A 60 -8.80 -4.11 -10.98
CA THR A 60 -9.52 -3.74 -12.21
C THR A 60 -8.60 -3.05 -13.19
#